data_AF-A0A2R3Z703-F1
#
_entry.id   AF-A0A2R3Z703-F1
#
_cell.length_a   1.000
_cell.length_b   1.000
_cell.length_c   1.000
_cell.angle_alpha   90.00
_cell.angle_beta   90.00
_cell.angle_gamma   90.00
#
_symmetry.space_group_name_H-M   'P 1'
#
loop_
_entity.id
_entity.type
_entity.pdbx_description
1 polymer ?
#
loop_
_entity_poly.entity_id
_entity_poly.type
_entity_poly.pdbx_seq_one_letter_code
_entity_poly.pdbx_strand_id
1 'polypeptide(L)'
;MEKFFSKTRIFWKISRFIFIFLFGYALLIINKESDFDWKNVLLTILISIDLIFLLIIGISDILKKKYLEGIKIYTGIFSILYAVGIFYLLFQELLNSTFAMILITFLVGLWLILFGVRKILFLKKVRSVNANL
;
A
#
# COMPACT_ATOMS: atom_id res chain seq x y z
N MET A 1 2.05 -5.36 19.64
CA MET A 1 1.48 -4.95 18.34
C MET A 1 0.15 -5.64 17.98
N GLU A 2 -0.07 -6.92 18.30
CA GLU A 2 -1.29 -7.63 17.85
C GLU A 2 -2.61 -7.08 18.42
N LYS A 3 -2.65 -6.74 19.72
CA LYS A 3 -3.83 -6.11 20.34
C LYS A 3 -4.20 -4.76 19.69
N PHE A 4 -3.21 -4.05 19.15
CA PHE A 4 -3.43 -2.79 18.45
C PHE A 4 -4.06 -3.02 17.07
N PHE A 5 -3.53 -3.96 16.28
CA PHE A 5 -4.04 -4.28 14.94
C PHE A 5 -5.39 -5.02 14.94
N SER A 6 -5.75 -5.68 16.05
CA SER A 6 -7.08 -6.29 16.20
C SER A 6 -8.15 -5.23 16.48
N LYS A 7 -7.88 -4.27 17.36
CA LYS A 7 -8.78 -3.15 17.67
C LYS A 7 -8.98 -2.20 16.49
N THR A 8 -7.95 -2.00 15.68
CA THR A 8 -7.99 -1.07 14.52
C THR A 8 -8.47 -1.72 13.21
N ARG A 9 -9.05 -2.94 13.25
CA ARG A 9 -9.35 -3.72 12.03
C ARG A 9 -10.22 -2.96 11.02
N ILE A 10 -11.21 -2.20 11.49
CA ILE A 10 -12.12 -1.40 10.66
C ILE A 10 -11.39 -0.23 10.00
N PHE A 11 -10.56 0.50 10.76
CA PHE A 11 -9.72 1.58 10.25
C PHE A 11 -8.91 1.12 9.03
N TRP A 12 -8.21 -0.01 9.13
CA TRP A 12 -7.41 -0.54 8.02
C TRP A 12 -8.20 -1.04 6.81
N LYS A 13 -9.49 -1.37 6.98
CA LYS A 13 -10.35 -1.70 5.85
C LYS A 13 -10.74 -0.41 5.13
N ILE A 14 -11.23 0.57 5.88
CA ILE A 14 -11.67 1.87 5.34
C ILE A 14 -10.51 2.61 4.67
N SER A 15 -9.37 2.72 5.36
CA SER A 15 -8.21 3.44 4.83
C SER A 15 -7.71 2.81 3.52
N ARG A 16 -7.75 1.48 3.39
CA ARG A 16 -7.40 0.79 2.14
C ARG A 16 -8.28 1.22 0.97
N PHE A 17 -9.59 1.31 1.18
CA PHE A 17 -10.50 1.78 0.13
C PHE A 17 -10.16 3.20 -0.28
N ILE A 18 -9.94 4.09 0.68
CA ILE A 18 -9.51 5.47 0.42
C ILE A 18 -8.22 5.48 -0.42
N PHE A 19 -7.23 4.64 -0.10
CA PHE A 19 -5.99 4.54 -0.88
C PHE A 19 -6.19 4.01 -2.30
N ILE A 20 -7.07 3.02 -2.51
CA ILE A 20 -7.40 2.55 -3.86
C ILE A 20 -7.96 3.71 -4.70
N PHE A 21 -8.85 4.53 -4.13
CA PHE A 21 -9.38 5.70 -4.83
C PHE A 21 -8.30 6.76 -5.08
N LEU A 22 -7.45 7.06 -4.10
CA LEU A 22 -6.36 8.04 -4.25
C LEU A 22 -5.34 7.61 -5.30
N PHE A 23 -4.91 6.35 -5.29
CA PHE A 23 -3.99 5.83 -6.30
C PHE A 23 -4.63 5.74 -7.68
N GLY A 24 -5.91 5.38 -7.75
CA GLY A 24 -6.64 5.35 -9.01
C GLY A 24 -6.74 6.75 -9.62
N TYR A 25 -7.02 7.76 -8.79
CA TYR A 25 -7.04 9.15 -9.21
C TYR A 25 -5.65 9.66 -9.62
N ALA A 26 -4.60 9.32 -8.87
CA ALA A 26 -3.23 9.67 -9.23
C ALA A 26 -2.82 9.08 -10.59
N LEU A 27 -3.19 7.82 -10.87
CA LEU A 27 -2.96 7.20 -12.18
C LEU A 27 -3.69 7.94 -13.31
N LEU A 28 -4.92 8.41 -13.08
CA LEU A 28 -5.66 9.18 -14.07
C LEU A 28 -4.98 10.52 -14.38
N ILE A 29 -4.39 11.18 -13.38
CA ILE A 29 -3.64 12.42 -13.58
C ILE A 29 -2.35 12.14 -14.35
N ILE A 30 -1.55 11.18 -13.89
CA ILE A 30 -0.25 10.85 -14.50
C ILE A 30 -0.41 10.44 -15.97
N ASN A 31 -1.44 9.64 -16.29
CA ASN A 31 -1.70 9.24 -17.68
C ASN A 31 -2.24 10.38 -18.56
N LYS A 32 -2.73 11.46 -17.98
CA LYS A 32 -3.24 12.62 -18.72
C LYS A 32 -2.09 13.57 -19.11
N GLU A 33 -1.07 13.68 -18.27
CA GLU A 33 0.17 14.39 -18.58
C GLU A 33 1.02 13.52 -19.53
N SER A 34 0.91 13.80 -20.83
CA SER A 34 1.36 12.91 -21.92
C SER A 34 2.88 12.85 -22.15
N ASP A 35 3.69 13.10 -21.12
CA ASP A 35 5.14 13.07 -21.22
C ASP A 35 5.66 11.65 -20.95
N PHE A 36 5.98 10.93 -22.03
CA PHE A 36 6.52 9.57 -22.01
C PHE A 36 7.98 9.53 -21.54
N ASP A 37 8.25 9.96 -20.31
CA ASP A 37 9.51 9.67 -19.62
C ASP A 37 9.48 8.23 -19.09
N TRP A 38 10.58 7.50 -19.26
CA TRP A 38 10.72 6.11 -18.80
C TRP A 38 10.52 5.99 -17.28
N LYS A 39 10.84 7.04 -16.52
CA LYS A 39 10.60 7.13 -15.08
C LYS A 39 9.11 7.15 -14.76
N ASN A 40 8.35 7.96 -15.49
CA ASN A 40 6.89 8.09 -15.32
C ASN A 40 6.21 6.77 -15.71
N VAL A 41 6.63 6.13 -16.81
CA VAL A 41 6.10 4.82 -17.22
C VAL A 41 6.36 3.76 -16.14
N LEU A 42 7.57 3.69 -15.59
CA LEU A 42 7.91 2.74 -14.53
C LEU A 42 7.08 2.99 -13.26
N LEU A 43 6.90 4.26 -12.88
CA LEU A 43 6.08 4.66 -11.74
C LEU A 43 4.60 4.26 -11.95
N THR A 44 4.04 4.55 -13.13
CA THR A 44 2.67 4.18 -13.50
C THR A 44 2.45 2.67 -13.42
N ILE A 45 3.40 1.86 -13.89
CA ILE A 45 3.33 0.40 -13.80
C ILE A 45 3.34 -0.05 -12.33
N LEU A 46 4.25 0.50 -11.51
CA LEU A 46 4.34 0.17 -10.09
C LEU A 46 3.04 0.49 -9.34
N ILE A 47 2.47 1.69 -9.56
CA ILE A 47 1.21 2.11 -8.94
C ILE A 47 0.06 1.22 -9.41
N SER A 48 0.00 0.91 -10.71
CA SER A 48 -1.05 0.06 -11.28
C SER A 48 -1.04 -1.36 -10.69
N ILE A 49 0.15 -1.94 -10.55
CA ILE A 49 0.33 -3.26 -9.94
C ILE A 49 -0.12 -3.24 -8.47
N ASP A 50 0.30 -2.24 -7.69
CA ASP A 50 -0.07 -2.13 -6.28
C ASP A 50 -1.59 -1.93 -6.11
N LEU A 51 -2.22 -1.15 -6.99
CA LEU A 51 -3.66 -0.93 -7.01
C LEU A 51 -4.45 -2.22 -7.28
N ILE A 52 -4.04 -3.01 -8.28
CA ILE A 52 -4.64 -4.32 -8.58
C ILE A 52 -4.56 -5.22 -7.36
N PHE A 53 -3.41 -5.24 -6.70
CA PHE A 53 -3.18 -6.06 -5.51
C PHE A 53 -4.03 -5.62 -4.29
N LEU A 54 -4.14 -4.31 -4.04
CA LEU A 54 -5.01 -3.77 -3.00
C LEU A 54 -6.49 -4.11 -3.25
N LEU A 55 -6.93 -4.05 -4.51
CA LEU A 55 -8.27 -4.46 -4.94
C LEU A 55 -8.51 -5.96 -4.71
N ILE A 56 -7.59 -6.83 -5.14
CA ILE A 56 -7.73 -8.29 -4.97
C ILE A 56 -7.91 -8.64 -3.49
N ILE A 57 -7.14 -8.02 -2.60
CA ILE A 57 -7.28 -8.23 -1.14
C ILE A 57 -8.61 -7.66 -0.65
N GLY A 58 -9.00 -6.47 -1.08
CA GLY A 58 -10.27 -5.85 -0.72
C GLY A 58 -11.47 -6.73 -1.07
N ILE A 59 -11.53 -7.18 -2.33
CA ILE A 59 -12.57 -8.07 -2.85
C ILE A 59 -12.55 -9.42 -2.11
N SER A 60 -11.37 -9.99 -1.85
CA SER A 60 -11.27 -11.25 -1.13
C SER A 60 -11.76 -11.14 0.32
N ASP A 61 -11.46 -10.02 0.99
CA ASP A 61 -11.96 -9.73 2.34
C ASP A 61 -13.50 -9.53 2.35
N ILE A 62 -14.09 -8.98 1.28
CA ILE A 62 -15.55 -8.85 1.10
C ILE A 62 -16.19 -10.23 0.88
N LEU A 63 -15.64 -11.01 -0.05
CA LEU A 63 -16.18 -12.32 -0.44
C LEU A 63 -15.90 -13.43 0.58
N LYS A 64 -15.20 -13.13 1.69
CA LYS A 64 -14.74 -14.11 2.69
C LYS A 64 -13.97 -15.29 2.08
N LYS A 65 -13.40 -15.12 0.88
CA LYS A 65 -12.65 -16.18 0.18
C LYS A 65 -11.25 -16.28 0.76
N LYS A 66 -10.73 -17.50 0.86
CA LYS A 66 -9.34 -17.75 1.24
C LYS A 66 -8.46 -17.44 0.01
N TYR A 67 -7.73 -16.34 0.05
CA TYR A 67 -6.79 -15.95 -1.00
C TYR A 67 -5.40 -16.55 -0.73
N LEU A 68 -4.66 -16.86 -1.80
CA LEU A 68 -3.31 -17.45 -1.74
C LEU A 68 -2.43 -16.65 -0.78
N GLU A 69 -1.81 -17.34 0.18
CA GLU A 69 -0.95 -16.72 1.20
C GLU A 69 0.20 -15.92 0.57
N GLY A 70 0.67 -16.35 -0.60
CA GLY A 70 1.66 -15.62 -1.40
C GLY A 70 1.23 -14.18 -1.72
N ILE A 71 -0.03 -13.96 -2.11
CA ILE A 71 -0.53 -12.61 -2.46
C ILE A 71 -0.44 -11.67 -1.26
N LYS A 72 -0.69 -12.15 -0.04
CA LYS A 72 -0.56 -11.34 1.19
C LYS A 72 0.89 -10.93 1.48
N ILE A 73 1.85 -11.81 1.17
CA ILE A 73 3.28 -11.51 1.33
C ILE A 73 3.70 -10.48 0.28
N TYR A 74 3.36 -10.74 -0.99
CA TYR A 74 3.67 -9.86 -2.11
C TYR A 74 3.14 -8.44 -1.85
N THR A 75 1.86 -8.30 -1.54
CA THR A 75 1.25 -6.99 -1.21
C THR A 75 1.91 -6.29 -0.03
N GLY A 76 2.33 -7.04 1.01
CA GLY A 76 3.01 -6.44 2.15
C GLY A 76 4.40 -5.93 1.82
N ILE A 77 5.16 -6.68 1.00
CA ILE A 77 6.50 -6.28 0.55
C ILE A 77 6.39 -5.10 -0.43
N PHE A 78 5.48 -5.17 -1.39
CA PHE A 78 5.26 -4.11 -2.38
C PHE A 78 4.79 -2.80 -1.72
N SER A 79 3.91 -2.84 -0.71
CA SER A 79 3.52 -1.60 -0.02
C SER A 79 4.69 -0.98 0.74
N ILE A 80 5.61 -1.78 1.29
CA ILE A 80 6.83 -1.26 1.95
C ILE A 80 7.77 -0.64 0.91
N LEU A 81 8.01 -1.32 -0.22
CA LEU A 81 8.84 -0.79 -1.30
C LEU A 81 8.25 0.51 -1.87
N TYR A 82 6.94 0.56 -2.03
CA TYR A 82 6.23 1.73 -2.51
C TYR A 82 6.32 2.89 -1.50
N ALA A 83 6.22 2.60 -0.19
CA ALA A 83 6.47 3.60 0.85
C ALA A 83 7.87 4.20 0.77
N VAL A 84 8.89 3.37 0.53
CA VAL A 84 10.27 3.83 0.33
C VAL A 84 10.36 4.75 -0.89
N GLY A 85 9.68 4.43 -1.98
CA GLY A 85 9.57 5.29 -3.16
C GLY A 85 8.93 6.65 -2.83
N ILE A 86 7.85 6.66 -2.06
CA ILE A 86 7.20 7.89 -1.58
C ILE A 86 8.14 8.72 -0.70
N PHE A 87 8.88 8.09 0.21
CA PHE A 87 9.87 8.79 1.04
C PHE A 87 11.03 9.35 0.23
N TYR A 88 11.45 8.66 -0.83
CA TYR A 88 12.48 9.14 -1.74
C TYR A 88 12.01 10.40 -2.50
N LEU A 89 10.77 10.40 -3.00
CA LEU A 89 10.17 11.57 -3.65
C LEU A 89 10.03 12.76 -2.69
N LEU A 90 9.60 12.50 -1.45
CA LEU A 90 9.60 13.50 -0.38
C LEU A 90 10.96 14.16 -0.17
N PHE A 91 12.03 13.35 -0.19
CA PHE A 91 13.38 13.85 0.02
C PHE A 91 13.85 14.73 -1.13
N GLN A 92 13.45 14.40 -2.37
CA GLN A 92 13.74 15.19 -3.58
C GLN A 92 12.97 16.52 -3.59
N GLU A 93 11.70 16.54 -3.20
CA GLU A 93 10.82 17.71 -3.28
C GLU A 93 10.77 18.57 -2.01
N LEU A 94 11.58 18.24 -0.99
CA LEU A 94 11.52 18.83 0.35
C LEU A 94 11.71 20.36 0.37
N LEU A 95 12.38 20.93 -0.65
CA LEU A 95 12.68 22.36 -0.74
C LEU A 95 11.62 23.18 -1.49
N ASN A 96 10.80 22.55 -2.34
CA ASN A 96 9.88 23.25 -3.26
C ASN A 96 8.39 22.99 -2.97
N SER A 97 8.08 22.13 -2.00
CA SER A 97 6.71 21.71 -1.71
C SER A 97 6.14 22.39 -0.45
N THR A 98 4.83 22.57 -0.41
CA THR A 98 4.16 23.15 0.76
C THR A 98 4.24 22.20 1.95
N PHE A 99 4.29 22.74 3.17
CA PHE A 99 4.29 21.94 4.40
C PHE A 99 3.16 20.90 4.45
N ALA A 100 1.99 21.24 3.90
CA ALA A 100 0.84 20.34 3.81
C ALA A 100 1.11 19.13 2.90
N MET A 101 1.72 19.33 1.72
CA MET A 101 2.10 18.24 0.81
C MET A 101 3.13 17.32 1.48
N ILE A 102 4.14 17.88 2.13
CA ILE A 102 5.17 17.11 2.85
C ILE A 102 4.53 16.24 3.94
N LEU A 103 3.63 16.82 4.75
CA LEU A 103 2.95 16.10 5.82
C LEU A 103 2.06 14.98 5.29
N ILE A 104 1.28 15.23 4.23
CA ILE A 104 0.41 14.22 3.62
C ILE A 104 1.26 13.07 3.09
N THR A 105 2.28 13.37 2.30
CA THR A 105 3.13 12.34 1.70
C THR A 105 3.86 11.52 2.77
N PHE A 106 4.27 12.15 3.89
CA PHE A 106 4.89 11.45 5.01
C PHE A 106 3.91 10.50 5.70
N LEU A 107 2.68 10.95 5.96
CA LEU A 107 1.63 10.13 6.55
C LEU A 107 1.24 8.95 5.65
N VAL A 108 1.20 9.16 4.33
CA VAL A 108 0.95 8.09 3.35
C VAL A 108 2.07 7.05 3.37
N GLY A 109 3.33 7.49 3.32
CA GLY A 109 4.48 6.58 3.43
C GLY A 109 4.46 5.78 4.74
N LEU A 110 4.21 6.43 5.87
CA LEU A 110 4.11 5.76 7.16
C LEU A 110 2.97 4.74 7.19
N TRP A 111 1.80 5.08 6.63
CA TRP A 111 0.66 4.19 6.56
C TRP A 111 0.97 2.93 5.74
N LEU A 112 1.65 3.08 4.60
CA LEU A 112 2.03 1.96 3.73
C LEU A 112 3.02 1.01 4.40
N ILE A 113 4.00 1.53 5.15
CA ILE A 113 4.91 0.70 5.96
C ILE A 113 4.11 -0.09 7.00
N LEU A 114 3.25 0.59 7.77
CA LEU A 114 2.46 -0.07 8.81
C LEU A 114 1.50 -1.12 8.23
N PHE A 115 0.92 -0.84 7.06
CA PHE A 115 0.07 -1.77 6.33
C PHE A 115 0.85 -3.03 5.92
N GLY A 116 2.04 -2.85 5.33
CA GLY A 116 2.87 -3.96 4.87
C GLY A 116 3.38 -4.83 6.02
N VAL A 117 3.90 -4.20 7.07
CA VAL A 117 4.32 -4.89 8.32
C VAL A 117 3.17 -5.69 8.91
N ARG A 118 1.96 -5.12 8.96
CA ARG A 118 0.78 -5.83 9.47
C ARG A 118 0.46 -7.07 8.65
N LYS A 119 0.54 -7.01 7.32
CA LYS A 119 0.27 -8.15 6.44
C LYS A 119 1.29 -9.27 6.66
N ILE A 120 2.57 -8.92 6.75
CA ILE A 120 3.66 -9.89 6.98
C ILE A 120 3.53 -10.54 8.37
N LEU A 121 3.28 -9.76 9.42
CA LEU A 121 3.12 -10.28 10.79
C LEU A 121 1.92 -11.22 10.94
N PHE A 122 0.79 -10.89 10.31
CA PHE A 122 -0.41 -11.73 10.36
C PHE A 122 -0.19 -13.11 9.71
N LEU A 123 0.61 -13.17 8.65
CA LEU A 123 0.98 -14.43 7.99
C LEU A 123 1.91 -15.29 8.84
N LYS A 124 2.92 -14.68 9.47
CA LYS A 124 3.87 -15.40 10.33
C LYS A 124 3.13 -16.16 11.46
N LYS A 125 2.07 -15.55 11.99
CA LYS A 125 1.19 -16.18 13.00
C LYS A 125 0.38 -17.35 12.45
N VAL A 126 -0.22 -17.22 11.26
CA VAL A 126 -0.99 -18.32 10.66
C VAL A 126 -0.09 -19.53 10.38
N ARG A 127 1.14 -19.29 9.89
CA ARG A 127 2.12 -20.37 9.71
C ARG A 127 2.59 -21.00 11.01
N SER A 128 2.86 -20.22 12.06
CA SER A 128 3.30 -20.78 13.34
C SER A 128 2.22 -21.61 14.03
N VAL A 129 0.95 -21.27 13.84
CA VAL A 129 -0.17 -22.07 14.37
C VAL A 129 -0.34 -23.36 13.58
N ASN A 130 -0.18 -23.34 12.25
CA ASN A 130 -0.28 -24.54 11.42
C ASN A 130 0.95 -25.47 11.51
N ALA A 131 2.11 -24.97 11.95
CA ALA A 131 3.31 -25.79 12.14
C ALA A 131 3.37 -26.52 13.50
N ASN A 132 2.47 -26.14 14.43
CA ASN A 132 2.34 -26.75 15.76
C ASN A 132 1.13 -27.70 15.86
N LEU A 133 0.51 -28.04 14.73
CA LEU A 133 -0.55 -29.02 14.54
C LEU A 133 -0.01 -30.12 13.62
#